data_AF-A0A7D9ERD1-F1
#
_entry.id   AF-A0A7D9ERD1-F1
#
_cell.length_a   1.000
_cell.length_b   1.000
_cell.length_c   1.000
_cell.angle_alpha   90.00
_cell.angle_beta   90.00
_cell.angle_gamma   90.00
#
_symmetry.space_group_name_H-M   'P 1'
#
loop_
_entity.id
_entity.type
_entity.pdbx_description
1 polymer ?
#
loop_
_entity_poly.entity_id
_entity_poly.type
_entity_poly.pdbx_seq_one_letter_code
_entity_poly.pdbx_strand_id
1 'polypeptide(L)'
;MFDPTNHFILGNLSHVYLVLEEYQTALDYADRACKKIPNWEKGFYRKAQAYVGLKNYSQAAVWFLKVLLVNPQNDIAHKSLTKVFVEVLTKSTNPSSQNTAVIDDLASSLDGLIEVHGGIVL
;
A
#
# COMPACT_ATOMS: atom_id res chain seq x y z
N MET A 1 6.04 -9.40 29.84
CA MET A 1 5.98 -7.93 29.71
C MET A 1 5.25 -7.61 28.42
N PHE A 2 4.01 -7.12 28.49
CA PHE A 2 3.20 -6.77 27.34
C PHE A 2 3.63 -5.38 26.85
N ASP A 3 4.24 -5.29 25.67
CA ASP A 3 4.58 -4.02 25.04
C ASP A 3 3.43 -3.61 24.09
N PRO A 4 2.57 -2.65 24.46
CA PRO A 4 1.44 -2.22 23.63
C PRO A 4 1.87 -1.49 22.35
N THR A 5 3.17 -1.21 22.19
CA THR A 5 3.75 -0.58 21.00
C THR A 5 4.40 -1.59 20.05
N ASN A 6 4.29 -2.89 20.34
CA ASN A 6 4.78 -3.96 19.49
C ASN A 6 4.11 -3.90 18.10
N HIS A 7 4.92 -3.96 17.05
CA HIS A 7 4.48 -3.94 15.65
C HIS A 7 3.40 -5.01 15.34
N PHE A 8 3.43 -6.18 15.98
CA PHE A 8 2.37 -7.19 15.84
C PHE A 8 1.01 -6.68 16.33
N ILE A 9 0.97 -6.01 17.48
CA ILE A 9 -0.25 -5.43 18.06
C ILE A 9 -0.73 -4.29 17.17
N LEU A 10 0.16 -3.36 16.80
CA LEU A 10 -0.17 -2.24 15.92
C LEU A 10 -0.72 -2.72 14.58
N GLY A 11 -0.10 -3.73 13.98
CA GLY A 11 -0.61 -4.31 12.75
C GLY A 11 -1.96 -5.01 12.95
N ASN A 12 -2.17 -5.71 14.07
CA ASN A 12 -3.46 -6.35 14.33
C ASN A 12 -4.58 -5.32 14.52
N LEU A 13 -4.30 -4.20 15.20
CA LEU A 13 -5.20 -3.07 15.28
C LEU A 13 -5.52 -2.51 13.88
N SER A 14 -4.50 -2.30 13.06
CA SER A 14 -4.70 -1.89 11.66
C SER A 14 -5.66 -2.83 10.93
N HIS A 15 -5.48 -4.14 11.07
CA HIS A 15 -6.37 -5.13 10.46
C HIS A 15 -7.80 -5.08 11.00
N VAL A 16 -7.98 -4.90 12.31
CA VAL A 16 -9.31 -4.71 12.90
C VAL A 16 -10.00 -3.49 12.29
N TYR A 17 -9.31 -2.36 12.20
CA TYR A 17 -9.87 -1.15 11.59
C TYR A 17 -10.11 -1.29 10.08
N LEU A 18 -9.36 -2.14 9.35
CA LEU A 18 -9.69 -2.49 7.97
C LEU A 18 -11.03 -3.22 7.86
N VAL A 19 -11.29 -4.17 8.77
CA VAL A 19 -12.55 -4.92 8.83
C VAL A 19 -13.72 -4.03 9.26
N LEU A 20 -13.47 -3.03 10.11
CA LEU A 20 -14.44 -2.01 10.49
C LEU A 20 -14.62 -0.90 9.42
N GLU A 21 -13.92 -0.98 8.30
CA GLU A 21 -13.93 0.01 7.21
C GLU A 21 -13.45 1.42 7.64
N GLU A 22 -12.78 1.54 8.79
CA GLU A 22 -12.14 2.76 9.27
C GLU A 22 -10.72 2.89 8.68
N TYR A 23 -10.65 3.15 7.38
CA TYR A 23 -9.40 3.05 6.64
C TYR A 23 -8.32 4.05 7.06
N GLN A 24 -8.71 5.26 7.51
CA GLN A 24 -7.75 6.26 7.98
C GLN A 24 -7.10 5.83 9.31
N THR A 25 -7.89 5.26 10.22
CA THR A 25 -7.41 4.69 11.48
C THR A 25 -6.52 3.46 11.20
N ALA A 26 -6.95 2.59 10.28
CA ALA A 26 -6.16 1.46 9.84
C ALA A 26 -4.79 1.87 9.28
N LEU A 27 -4.74 2.96 8.52
CA LEU A 27 -3.51 3.53 7.96
C LEU A 27 -2.57 4.05 9.04
N ASP A 28 -3.06 4.77 10.07
CA ASP A 28 -2.23 5.26 11.18
C ASP A 28 -1.53 4.10 11.90
N TYR A 29 -2.30 3.07 12.26
CA TYR A 29 -1.74 1.89 12.93
C TYR A 29 -0.75 1.12 12.05
N ALA A 30 -1.03 0.98 10.76
CA ALA A 30 -0.11 0.36 9.81
C ALA A 30 1.20 1.17 9.71
N ASP A 31 1.11 2.50 9.62
CA ASP A 31 2.27 3.39 9.53
C ASP A 31 3.15 3.30 10.78
N ARG A 32 2.54 3.32 11.97
CA ARG A 32 3.24 3.12 13.24
C ARG A 32 3.92 1.76 13.30
N ALA A 33 3.28 0.70 12.80
CA ALA A 33 3.90 -0.62 12.73
C ALA A 33 5.10 -0.66 11.77
N CYS A 34 5.00 -0.01 10.61
CA CYS A 34 6.08 0.09 9.64
C CYS A 34 7.26 0.93 10.17
N LYS A 35 6.99 2.01 10.92
CA LYS A 35 8.04 2.81 11.60
C LYS A 35 8.79 2.00 12.65
N LYS A 36 8.12 1.03 13.29
CA LYS A 36 8.76 0.14 14.26
C LYS A 36 9.63 -0.92 13.59
N ILE A 37 9.13 -1.54 12.51
CA ILE A 37 9.88 -2.53 11.74
C ILE A 37 9.83 -2.15 10.25
N PRO A 38 10.89 -1.48 9.75
CA PRO A 38 10.92 -0.91 8.40
C PRO A 38 10.83 -1.90 7.24
N ASN A 39 10.96 -3.22 7.47
CA ASN A 39 10.88 -4.26 6.43
C ASN A 39 9.81 -5.32 6.74
N TRP A 40 8.78 -4.95 7.51
CA TRP A 40 7.75 -5.89 7.89
C TRP A 40 6.70 -6.06 6.78
N GLU A 41 6.82 -7.17 6.06
CA GLU A 41 5.92 -7.57 4.97
C GLU A 41 4.43 -7.38 5.29
N LYS A 42 3.96 -7.89 6.44
CA LYS A 42 2.54 -7.79 6.84
C LYS A 42 2.14 -6.33 7.16
N GLY A 43 3.06 -5.51 7.66
CA GLY A 43 2.82 -4.09 7.91
C GLY A 43 2.60 -3.32 6.61
N PHE A 44 3.47 -3.55 5.63
CA PHE A 44 3.32 -2.99 4.29
C PHE A 44 2.03 -3.44 3.61
N TYR A 45 1.69 -4.72 3.71
CA TYR A 45 0.45 -5.24 3.14
C TYR A 45 -0.79 -4.58 3.75
N ARG A 46 -0.84 -4.44 5.09
CA ARG A 46 -1.93 -3.76 5.79
C ARG A 46 -2.01 -2.27 5.41
N LYS A 47 -0.86 -1.61 5.27
CA LYS A 47 -0.78 -0.22 4.81
C LYS A 47 -1.35 -0.07 3.39
N ALA A 48 -0.98 -0.97 2.48
CA ALA A 48 -1.52 -1.00 1.12
C ALA A 48 -3.04 -1.20 1.10
N GLN A 49 -3.56 -2.16 1.89
CA GLN A 49 -5.00 -2.37 2.02
C GLN A 49 -5.75 -1.15 2.56
N ALA A 50 -5.17 -0.42 3.51
CA ALA A 50 -5.77 0.82 4.02
C ALA A 50 -5.88 1.88 2.92
N TYR A 51 -4.84 2.03 2.08
CA TYR A 51 -4.91 2.91 0.92
C TYR A 51 -5.94 2.48 -0.13
N VAL A 52 -6.12 1.16 -0.34
CA VAL A 52 -7.22 0.64 -1.19
C VAL A 52 -8.57 1.08 -0.65
N GLY A 53 -8.81 0.95 0.67
CA GLY A 53 -10.05 1.39 1.30
C GLY A 53 -10.28 2.90 1.19
N LEU A 54 -9.21 3.69 1.30
CA LEU A 54 -9.22 5.14 1.06
C LEU A 54 -9.34 5.51 -0.43
N LYS A 55 -9.42 4.53 -1.35
CA LYS A 55 -9.44 4.70 -2.80
C LYS A 55 -8.21 5.46 -3.36
N ASN A 56 -7.12 5.46 -2.61
CA ASN A 56 -5.84 6.00 -3.03
C ASN A 56 -5.00 4.86 -3.65
N TYR A 57 -5.31 4.55 -4.91
CA TYR A 57 -4.74 3.39 -5.60
C TYR A 57 -3.27 3.56 -5.96
N SER A 58 -2.80 4.80 -6.20
CA SER A 58 -1.40 5.09 -6.47
C SER A 58 -0.52 4.71 -5.28
N GLN A 59 -0.88 5.15 -4.07
CA GLN A 59 -0.17 4.77 -2.86
C GLN A 59 -0.34 3.27 -2.55
N ALA A 60 -1.53 2.70 -2.77
CA ALA A 60 -1.73 1.27 -2.57
C ALA A 60 -0.77 0.42 -3.41
N ALA A 61 -0.58 0.77 -4.69
CA ALA A 61 0.34 0.08 -5.60
C ALA A 61 1.79 0.13 -5.08
N VAL A 62 2.27 1.30 -4.66
CA VAL A 62 3.62 1.45 -4.09
C VAL A 62 3.83 0.56 -2.86
N TRP A 63 2.86 0.52 -1.94
CA TRP A 63 3.00 -0.31 -0.74
C TRP A 63 2.90 -1.81 -1.05
N PHE A 64 2.11 -2.24 -2.04
CA PHE A 64 2.13 -3.62 -2.51
C PHE A 64 3.47 -3.98 -3.19
N LEU A 65 4.06 -3.06 -3.97
CA LEU A 65 5.39 -3.28 -4.54
C LEU A 65 6.46 -3.42 -3.46
N LYS A 66 6.38 -2.64 -2.37
CA LYS A 66 7.27 -2.82 -1.20
C LYS A 66 7.10 -4.19 -0.53
N VAL A 67 5.88 -4.75 -0.50
CA VAL A 67 5.67 -6.15 -0.05
C VAL A 67 6.45 -7.11 -0.96
N LEU A 68 6.34 -6.94 -2.27
CA LEU A 68 7.02 -7.80 -3.26
C LEU A 68 8.54 -7.61 -3.27
N LEU A 69 9.04 -6.44 -2.90
CA LEU A 69 10.47 -6.22 -2.72
C LEU A 69 11.03 -7.02 -1.54
N VAL A 70 10.25 -7.15 -0.45
CA VAL A 70 10.63 -7.97 0.72
C VAL A 70 10.41 -9.46 0.45
N ASN A 71 9.29 -9.81 -0.18
CA ASN A 71 8.93 -11.18 -0.52
C ASN A 71 8.36 -11.25 -1.95
N PRO A 72 9.22 -11.53 -2.95
CA PRO A 72 8.80 -11.59 -4.36
C PRO A 72 7.77 -12.67 -4.67
N GLN A 73 7.66 -13.71 -3.81
CA GLN A 73 6.77 -14.85 -3.99
C GLN A 73 5.43 -14.69 -3.26
N ASN A 74 5.09 -13.47 -2.81
CA ASN A 74 3.81 -13.22 -2.16
C ASN A 74 2.67 -13.15 -3.19
N ASP A 75 2.02 -14.29 -3.43
CA ASP A 75 0.87 -14.43 -4.33
C ASP A 75 -0.28 -13.48 -4.01
N ILE A 76 -0.50 -13.19 -2.73
CA ILE A 76 -1.59 -12.32 -2.28
C ILE A 76 -1.29 -10.88 -2.67
N ALA A 77 -0.04 -10.43 -2.54
CA ALA A 77 0.40 -9.11 -2.96
C ALA A 77 0.32 -8.95 -4.47
N HIS A 78 0.75 -9.96 -5.26
CA HIS A 78 0.57 -9.96 -6.72
C HIS A 78 -0.89 -9.79 -7.12
N LYS A 79 -1.79 -10.62 -6.58
CA LYS A 79 -3.24 -10.54 -6.86
C LYS A 79 -3.83 -9.19 -6.46
N SER A 80 -3.42 -8.67 -5.31
CA SER A 80 -3.90 -7.38 -4.79
C SER A 80 -3.42 -6.23 -5.69
N LEU A 81 -2.15 -6.25 -6.11
CA LEU A 81 -1.57 -5.26 -7.01
C LEU A 81 -2.25 -5.28 -8.39
N THR A 82 -2.48 -6.47 -8.97
CA THR A 82 -3.23 -6.60 -10.23
C THR A 82 -4.62 -6.00 -10.11
N LYS A 83 -5.34 -6.26 -9.00
CA LYS A 83 -6.66 -5.65 -8.76
C LYS A 83 -6.58 -4.12 -8.69
N VAL A 84 -5.55 -3.58 -8.04
CA VAL A 84 -5.32 -2.12 -7.98
C VAL A 84 -5.06 -1.55 -9.37
N PHE A 85 -4.22 -2.19 -10.20
CA PHE A 85 -3.97 -1.72 -11.56
C PHE A 85 -5.22 -1.77 -12.44
N VAL A 86 -6.01 -2.84 -12.35
CA VAL A 86 -7.30 -2.92 -13.05
C VAL A 86 -8.19 -1.74 -12.64
N GLU A 87 -8.30 -1.45 -11.34
CA GLU A 87 -9.11 -0.33 -10.84
C GLU A 87 -8.63 1.05 -11.31
N VAL A 88 -7.30 1.26 -11.40
CA VAL A 88 -6.72 2.49 -11.95
C VAL A 88 -7.07 2.63 -13.44
N LEU A 89 -6.91 1.55 -14.21
CA LEU A 89 -7.17 1.54 -15.65
C LEU A 89 -8.66 1.70 -15.95
N THR A 90 -9.56 1.03 -15.23
CA THR A 90 -11.00 1.15 -15.46
C THR A 90 -11.49 2.57 -15.16
N LYS A 91 -10.99 3.21 -14.09
CA LYS A 91 -11.33 4.61 -13.81
C LYS A 91 -10.80 5.55 -14.89
N SER A 92 -9.58 5.31 -15.39
CA SER A 92 -9.00 6.07 -16.49
C SER A 92 -9.80 6.00 -17.80
N THR A 93 -10.60 4.94 -18.00
CA THR A 93 -11.42 4.77 -19.22
C THR A 93 -12.79 5.44 -19.17
N ASN A 94 -13.20 6.02 -18.02
CA ASN A 94 -14.45 6.78 -17.92
C ASN A 94 -14.24 8.22 -18.41
N PRO A 95 -14.92 8.70 -19.47
CA PRO A 95 -14.62 9.99 -20.13
C PRO A 95 -14.80 11.28 -19.30
N SER A 96 -15.27 11.19 -18.04
CA SER A 96 -15.86 12.31 -17.30
C SER A 96 -15.12 12.76 -16.04
N SER A 97 -13.94 12.22 -15.71
CA SER A 97 -13.21 12.63 -14.50
C SER A 97 -11.69 12.61 -14.68
N GLN A 98 -11.01 13.77 -14.54
CA GLN A 98 -9.61 13.94 -14.09
C GLN A 98 -8.63 12.76 -14.38
N ASN A 99 -8.59 12.25 -15.62
CA ASN A 99 -8.00 10.92 -15.91
C ASN A 99 -6.47 10.89 -16.03
N THR A 100 -5.83 12.01 -16.35
CA THR A 100 -4.37 12.09 -16.39
C THR A 100 -3.78 12.06 -14.97
N ALA A 101 -4.43 12.73 -14.02
CA ALA A 101 -3.93 12.88 -12.65
C ALA A 101 -3.64 11.56 -11.92
N VAL A 102 -4.47 10.51 -12.08
CA VAL A 102 -4.27 9.24 -11.35
C VAL A 102 -3.10 8.44 -11.91
N ILE A 103 -2.91 8.44 -13.23
CA ILE A 103 -1.77 7.79 -13.89
C ILE A 103 -0.49 8.57 -13.58
N ASP A 104 -0.55 9.90 -13.65
CA ASP A 104 0.57 10.79 -13.32
C ASP A 104 0.98 10.65 -11.83
N ASP A 105 0.01 10.53 -10.91
CA ASP A 105 0.24 10.28 -9.48
C ASP A 105 0.91 8.92 -9.24
N LEU A 106 0.48 7.89 -9.97
CA LEU A 106 1.07 6.55 -9.88
C LEU A 106 2.50 6.55 -10.44
N ALA A 107 2.73 7.19 -11.59
CA ALA A 107 4.06 7.36 -12.17
C ALA A 107 5.01 8.08 -11.20
N SER A 108 4.58 9.23 -10.66
CA SER A 108 5.35 9.99 -9.67
C SER A 108 5.63 9.17 -8.40
N SER A 109 4.66 8.37 -7.95
CA SER A 109 4.83 7.52 -6.77
C SER A 109 5.79 6.35 -7.02
N LEU A 110 5.86 5.84 -8.25
CA LEU A 110 6.81 4.81 -8.70
C LEU A 110 8.23 5.38 -8.84
N ASP A 111 8.38 6.58 -9.40
CA ASP A 111 9.67 7.27 -9.53
C ASP A 111 10.32 7.44 -8.15
N GLY A 112 9.54 7.90 -7.15
CA GLY A 112 10.01 8.00 -5.77
C GLY A 112 10.39 6.65 -5.13
N LEU A 113 9.84 5.53 -5.61
CA LEU A 113 10.25 4.19 -5.15
C LEU A 113 11.61 3.78 -5.75
N ILE A 114 11.84 4.11 -7.03
CA ILE A 114 13.08 3.82 -7.77
C ILE A 114 14.24 4.63 -7.23
N GLU A 115 14.03 5.93 -6.94
CA GLU A 115 15.06 6.81 -6.37
C GLU A 115 15.55 6.32 -5.00
N VAL A 116 14.63 5.84 -4.14
CA VAL A 116 14.96 5.36 -2.79
C VAL A 116 15.73 4.04 -2.80
N HIS A 117 15.58 3.22 -3.85
CA HIS A 117 16.22 1.90 -3.94
C HIS A 117 17.43 1.85 -4.88
N GLY A 118 17.86 3.01 -5.41
CA GLY A 118 19.08 3.11 -6.20
C GLY A 118 18.97 2.37 -7.53
N GLY A 119 18.30 3.00 -8.51
CA GLY A 119 18.51 2.76 -9.93
C GLY A 119 18.38 1.31 -10.39
N ILE A 120 17.17 0.88 -10.71
CA ILE A 120 17.01 -0.13 -11.76
C ILE A 120 16.65 0.65 -13.03
N VAL A 121 17.70 1.05 -13.74
CA VAL A 121 17.62 1.34 -15.17
C VAL A 121 17.24 0.03 -15.86
N LEU A 122 16.08 -0.01 -16.52
CA LEU A 122 15.87 -0.52 -17.88
C LEU A 122 14.45 -0.15 -18.34
#